data_AF-A0AAE1KV78-F1
#
_entry.id   AF-A0AAE1KV78-F1
#
_cell.length_a   1.000
_cell.length_b   1.000
_cell.length_c   1.000
_cell.angle_alpha   90.00
_cell.angle_beta   90.00
_cell.angle_gamma   90.00
#
_symmetry.space_group_name_H-M   'P 1'
#
loop_
_entity.id
_entity.type
_entity.pdbx_description
1 polymer ?
#
loop_
_entity_poly.entity_id
_entity_poly.type
_entity_poly.pdbx_seq_one_letter_code
_entity_poly.pdbx_strand_id
1 'polypeptide(L)'
;MEPNFVTNNWTNFVKITTLHIEWQLVTTPYHPQSNGLVEVTNKAVKQGLRKLKAIKKEINEKLKESENWTEDLGKVLFSVRTRKRKATKFSAFELVYGRNPRLAIDNELSKKAKGKNEENEKEGKENEQKEEKM
;
A
#
# COMPACT_ATOMS: atom_id res chain seq x y z
N MET A 1 -4.16 -33.78 -0.64
CA MET A 1 -4.12 -32.43 -0.03
C MET A 1 -5.47 -32.20 0.60
N GLU A 2 -5.53 -32.01 1.91
CA GLU A 2 -6.78 -31.62 2.57
C GLU A 2 -7.11 -30.14 2.26
N PRO A 3 -8.38 -29.79 1.99
CA PRO A 3 -8.78 -28.42 1.72
C PRO A 3 -8.83 -27.58 3.02
N ASN A 4 -7.82 -26.75 3.26
CA ASN A 4 -7.64 -25.97 4.48
C ASN A 4 -8.87 -25.15 4.94
N PHE A 5 -9.63 -24.56 4.01
CA PHE A 5 -10.76 -23.68 4.30
C PHE A 5 -12.11 -24.38 4.50
N VAL A 6 -12.16 -25.71 4.33
CA VAL A 6 -13.39 -26.52 4.48
C VAL A 6 -13.28 -27.51 5.66
N THR A 7 -12.09 -27.58 6.28
CA THR A 7 -11.85 -28.50 7.41
C THR A 7 -12.71 -28.17 8.63
N ASN A 8 -13.07 -29.21 9.40
CA ASN A 8 -13.78 -29.04 10.68
C ASN A 8 -13.03 -28.13 11.66
N ASN A 9 -11.70 -28.17 11.64
CA ASN A 9 -10.86 -27.29 12.46
C ASN A 9 -11.07 -25.82 12.10
N TRP A 10 -11.10 -25.49 10.80
CA TRP A 10 -11.37 -24.13 10.33
C TRP A 10 -12.80 -23.68 10.67
N THR A 11 -13.79 -24.54 10.46
CA THR A 11 -15.19 -24.25 10.81
C THR A 11 -15.37 -23.98 12.30
N ASN A 12 -14.73 -24.79 13.16
CA ASN A 12 -14.75 -24.61 14.60
C ASN A 12 -14.03 -23.32 15.02
N PHE A 13 -12.87 -23.02 14.42
CA PHE A 13 -12.15 -21.78 14.66
C PHE A 13 -13.03 -20.55 14.37
N VAL A 14 -13.65 -20.49 13.20
CA VAL A 14 -14.50 -19.34 12.80
C VAL A 14 -15.72 -19.20 13.72
N LYS A 15 -16.37 -20.31 14.10
CA LYS A 15 -17.53 -20.29 15.02
C LYS A 15 -17.17 -19.84 16.44
N ILE A 16 -15.98 -20.19 16.92
CA ILE A 16 -15.53 -19.85 18.29
C ILE A 16 -15.02 -18.40 18.36
N THR A 17 -14.49 -17.86 17.26
CA THR A 17 -14.01 -16.47 17.26
C THR A 17 -15.15 -15.47 17.43
N THR A 18 -14.95 -14.43 18.24
CA THR A 18 -15.90 -13.32 18.50
C THR A 18 -16.21 -12.47 17.24
N LEU A 19 -15.72 -12.89 16.07
CA LEU A 19 -15.84 -12.18 14.80
C LEU A 19 -17.24 -12.27 14.17
N HIS A 20 -18.20 -12.99 14.76
CA HIS A 20 -19.59 -13.12 14.27
C HIS A 20 -19.68 -13.45 12.76
N ILE A 21 -18.77 -14.29 12.28
CA ILE A 21 -18.81 -14.75 10.88
C ILE A 21 -19.75 -15.94 10.82
N GLU A 22 -21.03 -15.66 10.59
CA GLU A 22 -22.10 -16.67 10.61
C GLU A 22 -22.11 -17.56 9.36
N TRP A 23 -21.58 -17.09 8.24
CA TRP A 23 -21.71 -17.76 6.94
C TRP A 23 -20.36 -17.94 6.26
N GLN A 24 -19.99 -19.21 6.03
CA GLN A 24 -18.84 -19.59 5.21
C GLN A 24 -19.32 -19.89 3.79
N LEU A 25 -19.05 -18.99 2.86
CA LEU A 25 -19.41 -19.18 1.45
C LEU A 25 -18.30 -19.94 0.72
N VAL A 26 -18.60 -21.14 0.24
CA VAL A 26 -17.67 -21.96 -0.55
C VAL A 26 -18.17 -21.97 -2.00
N THR A 27 -17.25 -21.76 -2.94
CA THR A 27 -17.56 -21.80 -4.36
C THR A 27 -17.61 -23.24 -4.87
N THR A 28 -18.24 -23.47 -6.02
CA THR A 28 -18.22 -24.80 -6.64
C THR A 28 -16.78 -25.25 -6.92
N PRO A 29 -16.48 -26.55 -6.82
CA PRO A 29 -15.16 -27.08 -7.11
C PRO A 29 -14.67 -26.65 -8.49
N TYR A 30 -13.38 -26.35 -8.61
CA TYR A 30 -12.74 -25.94 -9.88
C TYR A 30 -13.40 -24.74 -10.57
N HIS A 31 -14.09 -23.87 -9.82
CA HIS A 31 -14.70 -22.66 -10.33
C HIS A 31 -14.03 -21.38 -9.76
N PRO A 32 -12.76 -21.10 -10.14
CA PRO A 32 -11.99 -19.96 -9.65
C PRO A 32 -12.65 -18.59 -9.95
N GLN A 33 -13.45 -18.53 -11.02
CA GLN A 33 -14.12 -17.32 -11.49
C GLN A 33 -15.03 -16.67 -10.43
N SER A 34 -15.63 -17.46 -9.53
CA SER A 34 -16.45 -16.92 -8.42
C SER A 34 -15.66 -16.01 -7.48
N ASN A 35 -14.34 -16.16 -7.39
CA ASN A 35 -13.46 -15.35 -6.53
C ASN A 35 -12.62 -14.35 -7.33
N GLY A 36 -13.09 -13.91 -8.50
CA GLY A 36 -12.33 -13.09 -9.44
C GLY A 36 -11.72 -11.80 -8.85
N LEU A 37 -12.39 -11.14 -7.89
CA LEU A 37 -11.84 -9.93 -7.25
C LEU A 37 -10.56 -10.23 -6.45
N VAL A 38 -10.53 -11.37 -5.76
CA VAL A 38 -9.36 -11.83 -5.00
C VAL A 38 -8.25 -12.21 -5.98
N GLU A 39 -8.57 -12.88 -7.07
CA GLU A 39 -7.60 -13.28 -8.09
C GLU A 39 -6.92 -12.09 -8.76
N VAL A 40 -7.69 -11.07 -9.15
CA VAL A 40 -7.15 -9.83 -9.70
C VAL A 40 -6.23 -9.13 -8.69
N THR A 41 -6.62 -9.11 -7.42
CA THR A 41 -5.81 -8.52 -6.35
C THR A 41 -4.51 -9.32 -6.14
N ASN A 42 -4.59 -10.65 -6.11
CA ASN A 42 -3.43 -11.54 -6.00
C ASN A 42 -2.48 -11.38 -7.18
N LYS A 43 -3.01 -11.22 -8.41
CA LYS A 43 -2.21 -10.92 -9.59
C LYS A 43 -1.44 -9.60 -9.43
N ALA A 44 -2.09 -8.55 -8.94
CA ALA A 44 -1.45 -7.26 -8.70
C ALA A 44 -0.32 -7.36 -7.65
N VAL A 45 -0.54 -8.09 -6.55
CA VAL A 45 0.48 -8.32 -5.50
C VAL A 45 1.68 -9.08 -6.07
N LYS A 46 1.45 -10.19 -6.78
CA LYS A 46 2.53 -10.97 -7.41
C LYS A 46 3.34 -10.13 -8.40
N GLN A 47 2.68 -9.32 -9.22
CA GLN A 47 3.35 -8.42 -10.16
C GLN A 47 4.16 -7.34 -9.45
N GLY A 48 3.63 -6.75 -8.36
CA GLY A 48 4.34 -5.76 -7.56
C GLY A 48 5.62 -6.33 -6.94
N LEU A 49 5.55 -7.52 -6.35
CA LEU A 49 6.72 -8.21 -5.78
C LEU A 49 7.79 -8.49 -6.84
N ARG A 50 7.41 -8.98 -8.02
CA ARG A 50 8.35 -9.24 -9.13
C ARG A 50 9.07 -7.97 -9.58
N LYS A 51 8.34 -6.87 -9.73
CA LYS A 51 8.91 -5.57 -10.14
C LYS A 51 9.88 -5.04 -9.08
N LEU A 52 9.48 -5.11 -7.81
CA LEU A 52 10.30 -4.63 -6.72
C LEU A 52 11.59 -5.46 -6.57
N LYS A 53 11.49 -6.78 -6.76
CA LYS A 53 12.67 -7.67 -6.85
C LYS A 53 13.60 -7.27 -8.00
N ALA A 54 13.05 -7.00 -9.19
CA ALA A 54 13.85 -6.56 -10.34
C ALA A 54 14.59 -5.24 -10.07
N ILE A 55 13.90 -4.24 -9.51
CA ILE A 55 14.49 -2.94 -9.15
C ILE A 55 15.62 -3.12 -8.12
N LYS A 56 15.40 -3.93 -7.08
CA LYS A 56 16.43 -4.20 -6.06
C LYS A 56 17.66 -4.88 -6.64
N LYS A 57 17.47 -5.81 -7.59
CA LYS A 57 18.56 -6.51 -8.26
C LYS A 57 19.43 -5.56 -9.09
N GLU A 58 18.81 -4.59 -9.75
CA GLU A 58 19.50 -3.57 -10.55
C GLU A 58 20.30 -2.59 -9.67
N ILE A 59 19.75 -2.17 -8.53
CA ILE A 59 20.40 -1.23 -7.61
C ILE A 59 21.53 -1.89 -6.81
N ASN A 60 21.39 -3.17 -6.48
CA ASN A 60 22.35 -3.90 -5.64
C ASN A 60 22.76 -5.22 -6.32
N GLU A 61 23.79 -5.17 -7.17
CA GLU A 61 24.36 -6.36 -7.83
C GLU A 61 24.83 -7.46 -6.85
N LYS A 62 25.12 -7.08 -5.60
CA LYS A 62 25.65 -7.97 -4.54
C LYS A 62 24.60 -8.60 -3.62
N LEU A 63 23.31 -8.22 -3.69
CA LEU A 63 22.28 -8.80 -2.82
C LEU A 63 21.83 -10.18 -3.36
N LYS A 64 22.69 -11.19 -3.19
CA LYS A 64 22.34 -12.61 -3.37
C LYS A 64 21.52 -13.17 -2.20
N GLU A 65 21.50 -12.50 -1.04
CA GLU A 65 21.29 -13.20 0.24
C GLU A 65 20.05 -12.84 1.07
N SER A 66 19.16 -11.93 0.66
CA SER A 66 17.91 -11.75 1.43
C SER A 66 16.72 -11.39 0.56
N GLU A 67 16.20 -12.40 -0.12
CA GLU A 67 14.90 -12.39 -0.77
C GLU A 67 13.75 -12.42 0.28
N ASN A 68 13.76 -11.49 1.24
CA ASN A 68 12.72 -11.41 2.26
C ASN A 68 11.49 -10.69 1.68
N TRP A 69 10.75 -11.42 0.85
CA TRP A 69 9.50 -10.94 0.25
C TRP A 69 8.48 -10.47 1.31
N THR A 70 8.61 -10.95 2.56
CA THR A 70 7.80 -10.53 3.71
C THR A 70 7.96 -9.04 4.01
N GLU A 71 9.18 -8.50 3.96
CA GLU A 71 9.44 -7.06 4.17
C GLU A 71 8.90 -6.22 3.02
N ASP A 72 8.92 -6.77 1.81
CA ASP A 72 8.44 -6.09 0.61
C ASP A 72 6.92 -6.15 0.46
N LEU A 73 6.29 -7.15 1.08
CA LEU A 73 4.85 -7.35 1.03
C LEU A 73 4.11 -6.11 1.54
N GLY A 74 4.57 -5.50 2.64
CA GLY A 74 3.99 -4.27 3.18
C GLY A 74 3.98 -3.13 2.16
N LYS A 75 5.11 -2.93 1.47
CA LYS A 75 5.29 -1.88 0.45
C LYS A 75 4.38 -2.13 -0.77
N VAL A 76 4.33 -3.38 -1.23
CA VAL A 76 3.49 -3.77 -2.38
C VAL A 76 2.02 -3.64 -2.03
N LEU A 77 1.59 -4.12 -0.88
CA LEU A 77 0.19 -4.02 -0.44
C LEU A 77 -0.23 -2.56 -0.26
N PHE A 78 0.66 -1.70 0.23
CA PHE A 78 0.40 -0.27 0.31
C PHE A 78 0.18 0.32 -1.09
N SER A 79 1.08 0.04 -2.04
CA SER A 79 0.94 0.48 -3.44
C SER A 79 -0.37 0.01 -4.08
N VAL A 80 -0.77 -1.26 -3.86
CA VAL A 80 -2.03 -1.79 -4.38
C VAL A 80 -3.24 -1.07 -3.76
N ARG A 81 -3.20 -0.73 -2.47
CA ARG A 81 -4.30 -0.07 -1.75
C ARG A 81 -4.46 1.41 -2.09
N THR A 82 -3.36 2.11 -2.36
CA THR A 82 -3.37 3.55 -2.67
C THR A 82 -3.60 3.85 -4.15
N ARG A 83 -3.42 2.86 -5.03
CA ARG A 83 -3.67 3.02 -6.47
C ARG A 83 -5.16 3.19 -6.76
N LYS A 84 -5.52 4.27 -7.46
CA LYS A 84 -6.87 4.51 -7.97
C LYS A 84 -7.23 3.49 -9.06
N ARG A 85 -8.37 2.82 -8.92
CA ARG A 85 -8.87 1.89 -9.94
C ARG A 85 -9.59 2.68 -11.05
N LYS A 86 -9.41 2.26 -12.31
CA LYS A 86 -10.00 2.97 -13.47
C LYS A 86 -11.54 3.02 -13.43
N ALA A 87 -12.17 1.92 -12.99
CA ALA A 87 -13.62 1.78 -12.95
C ALA A 87 -14.26 2.65 -11.87
N THR A 88 -13.73 2.61 -10.64
CA THR A 88 -14.31 3.34 -9.51
C THR A 88 -13.76 4.75 -9.35
N LYS A 89 -12.63 5.09 -9.98
CA LYS A 89 -11.87 6.34 -9.79
C LYS A 89 -11.32 6.57 -8.38
N PHE A 90 -11.76 5.79 -7.40
CA PHE A 90 -11.25 5.75 -6.03
C PHE A 90 -10.21 4.64 -5.82
N SER A 91 -9.34 4.85 -4.85
CA SER A 91 -8.43 3.84 -4.29
C SER A 91 -9.13 3.05 -3.18
N ALA A 92 -8.66 1.83 -2.91
CA ALA A 92 -9.22 1.03 -1.82
C ALA A 92 -9.01 1.70 -0.45
N PHE A 93 -7.90 2.43 -0.29
CA PHE A 93 -7.62 3.21 0.92
C PHE A 93 -8.65 4.32 1.14
N GLU A 94 -8.97 5.10 0.11
CA GLU A 94 -9.99 6.16 0.19
C GLU A 94 -11.36 5.58 0.57
N LEU A 95 -11.74 4.44 0.00
CA LEU A 95 -13.03 3.81 0.28
C LEU A 95 -13.15 3.30 1.73
N VAL A 96 -12.06 2.86 2.34
CA VAL A 96 -12.07 2.34 3.73
C VAL A 96 -11.97 3.47 4.76
N TYR A 97 -11.13 4.47 4.51
CA TYR A 97 -10.80 5.50 5.51
C TYR A 97 -11.40 6.88 5.23
N GLY A 98 -12.06 7.08 4.09
CA GLY A 98 -12.67 8.36 3.72
C GLY A 98 -11.68 9.50 3.47
N ARG A 99 -10.37 9.20 3.34
CA ARG A 99 -9.31 10.20 3.15
C ARG A 99 -8.30 9.78 2.10
N ASN A 100 -7.64 10.76 1.49
CA ASN A 100 -6.59 10.50 0.51
C ASN A 100 -5.36 9.86 1.20
N PRO A 101 -4.75 8.83 0.57
CA PRO A 101 -3.53 8.25 1.09
C PRO A 101 -2.38 9.24 0.99
N ARG A 102 -1.53 9.29 2.02
CA ARG A 102 -0.31 10.08 2.04
C ARG A 102 0.85 9.25 1.48
N LEU A 103 1.39 9.67 0.34
CA LEU A 103 2.49 9.01 -0.36
C LEU A 103 3.84 9.62 0.03
N ALA A 104 4.93 8.93 -0.31
CA ALA A 104 6.29 9.43 -0.08
C ALA A 104 6.54 10.77 -0.79
N ILE A 105 6.01 10.91 -2.01
CA ILE A 105 6.12 12.16 -2.78
C ILE A 105 5.39 13.33 -2.11
N ASP A 106 4.25 13.08 -1.45
CA ASP A 106 3.53 14.12 -0.71
C ASP A 106 4.35 14.62 0.48
N ASN A 107 5.14 13.73 1.11
CA ASN A 107 6.06 14.12 2.17
C ASN A 107 7.21 14.99 1.65
N GLU A 108 7.77 14.64 0.49
CA GLU A 108 8.84 15.43 -0.14
C GLU A 108 8.35 16.81 -0.59
N LEU A 109 7.18 16.88 -1.21
CA LEU A 109 6.53 18.13 -1.60
C LEU A 109 6.25 19.02 -0.37
N SER A 110 5.76 18.42 0.72
CA SER A 110 5.53 19.14 1.98
C SER A 110 6.82 19.70 2.59
N LYS A 111 7.93 18.95 2.54
CA LYS A 111 9.24 19.45 2.99
C LYS A 111 9.72 20.62 2.13
N LYS A 112 9.60 20.50 0.80
CA LYS A 112 10.02 21.54 -0.14
C LYS A 112 9.23 22.84 0.04
N ALA A 113 7.92 22.74 0.32
CA ALA A 113 7.08 23.90 0.61
C ALA A 113 7.50 24.64 1.89
N LYS A 114 7.93 23.93 2.93
CA LYS A 114 8.44 24.54 4.17
C LYS A 114 9.76 25.28 3.95
N GLY A 115 10.71 24.67 3.24
CA GLY A 115 12.00 25.29 2.96
C GLY A 115 11.88 26.62 2.19
N LYS A 116 10.95 26.68 1.22
CA LYS A 116 10.66 27.93 0.49
C LYS A 116 10.05 29.03 1.37
N ASN A 117 9.18 28.66 2.32
CA ASN A 117 8.61 29.64 3.24
C ASN A 117 9.68 30.18 4.21
N GLU A 118 10.61 29.34 4.65
CA GLU A 118 11.73 29.75 5.51
C GLU A 118 12.75 30.63 4.77
N GLU A 119 13.00 30.41 3.47
CA GLU A 119 13.82 31.28 2.62
C GLU A 119 13.13 32.64 2.40
N ASN A 120 11.84 32.64 2.06
CA ASN A 120 11.06 33.87 1.86
C ASN A 120 10.95 34.69 3.17
N GLU A 121 10.83 34.06 4.33
CA GLU A 121 10.80 34.75 5.63
C GLU A 121 12.16 35.33 6.03
N LYS A 122 13.27 34.73 5.58
CA LYS A 122 14.62 35.27 5.82
C LYS A 122 14.92 36.45 4.91
N GLU A 123 14.57 36.36 3.62
CA GLU A 123 14.69 37.48 2.68
C GLU A 123 13.80 38.67 3.07
N GLY A 124 12.59 38.42 3.59
CA GLY A 124 11.72 39.48 4.12
C GLY A 124 12.33 40.24 5.30
N LYS A 125 12.90 39.52 6.28
CA LYS A 125 13.55 40.12 7.45
C LYS A 125 14.87 40.82 7.11
N GLU A 126 15.60 40.33 6.12
CA GLU A 126 16.86 40.93 5.68
C GLU A 126 16.64 42.19 4.86
N ASN A 127 15.51 42.29 4.14
CA ASN A 127 15.12 43.51 3.43
C ASN A 127 14.57 44.59 4.38
N GLU A 128 13.76 44.23 5.39
CA GLU A 128 13.31 45.18 6.43
C GLU A 128 14.49 45.78 7.23
N GLN A 129 15.51 44.98 7.57
CA GLN A 129 16.70 45.46 8.27
C GLN A 129 17.61 46.36 7.42
N LYS A 130 17.49 46.31 6.08
CA LYS A 130 18.21 47.22 5.17
C LYS A 130 17.47 48.54 4.99
N GLU A 131 16.14 48.55 5.07
CA GLU A 131 15.34 49.77 5.00
C GLU A 131 15.40 50.59 6.30
N GLU A 132 15.49 49.97 7.49
CA GLU A 132 15.63 50.70 8.76
C GLU A 132 17.04 51.28 9.03
N LYS A 133 18.05 50.90 8.23
CA LYS A 133 19.44 51.36 8.36
C LYS A 133 19.86 52.44 7.36
N MET A 134 18.91 52.97 6.58
CA MET A 134 19.11 54.08 5.64
C MET A 134 18.45 55.35 6.17
#